data_AF-A0A7J6C109-F1
#
_entry.id   AF-A0A7J6C109-F1
#
_cell.length_a   1.000
_cell.length_b   1.000
_cell.length_c   1.000
_cell.angle_alpha   90.00
_cell.angle_beta   90.00
_cell.angle_gamma   90.00
#
_symmetry.space_group_name_H-M   'P 1'
#
loop_
_entity.id
_entity.type
_entity.pdbx_description
1 polymer ?
#
loop_
_entity_poly.entity_id
_entity_poly.type
_entity_poly.pdbx_seq_one_letter_code
_entity_poly.pdbx_strand_id
1 'polypeptide(L)'
;MKNDLRLSDAGKYILRVHYTDTQAEVKRQIKTYRLLFQDEISVKKGEELKLDVQLSNAYKVVHWTKRGTERKEDWNKSHGVRSDRMTIRDGNLIINNFTATDAGTYEVLDTEGEILIMVTVTESKDKINYFNDDIQQHSK
;
A
#
# COMPACT_ATOMS: atom_id res chain seq x y z
N MET A 1 7.93 14.92 25.71
CA MET A 1 7.00 14.75 24.57
C MET A 1 7.62 13.74 23.63
N LYS A 2 6.95 12.62 23.40
CA LYS A 2 7.32 11.68 22.34
C LYS A 2 6.59 12.18 21.08
N ASN A 3 7.33 12.58 20.05
CA ASN A 3 6.71 12.96 18.78
C ASN A 3 6.55 11.69 17.96
N ASP A 4 5.32 11.23 17.80
CA ASP A 4 5.00 10.10 16.95
C ASP A 4 5.06 10.52 15.48
N LEU A 5 5.57 9.63 14.61
CA LEU A 5 5.64 9.86 13.17
C LEU A 5 4.24 10.04 12.58
N ARG A 6 4.10 10.99 11.66
CA ARG A 6 2.86 11.30 10.95
C ARG A 6 3.05 11.11 9.46
N LEU A 7 1.95 10.97 8.71
CA LEU A 7 2.00 10.81 7.26
C LEU A 7 2.75 11.96 6.55
N SER A 8 2.69 13.17 7.08
CA SER A 8 3.44 14.34 6.59
C SER A 8 4.96 14.22 6.73
N ASP A 9 5.44 13.29 7.55
CA ASP A 9 6.87 12.99 7.69
C ASP A 9 7.34 11.99 6.62
N ALA A 10 6.44 11.33 5.89
CA ALA A 10 6.85 10.48 4.77
C ALA A 10 7.35 11.32 3.60
N GLY A 11 8.30 10.76 2.85
CA GLY A 11 8.89 11.38 1.67
C GLY A 11 10.40 11.21 1.62
N LYS A 12 11.02 12.07 0.81
CA LYS A 12 12.44 12.01 0.48
C LYS A 12 13.26 12.97 1.34
N TYR A 13 14.29 12.45 1.99
CA TYR A 13 15.23 13.19 2.82
C TYR A 13 16.62 13.21 2.20
N ILE A 14 17.26 14.38 2.18
CA ILE A 14 18.58 14.57 1.59
C ILE A 14 19.56 15.03 2.67
N LEU A 15 20.53 14.17 2.99
CA LEU A 15 21.66 14.52 3.85
C LEU A 15 22.82 15.01 3.00
N ARG A 16 23.26 16.25 3.25
CA ARG A 16 24.43 16.85 2.62
C ARG A 16 25.55 16.96 3.64
N VAL A 17 26.63 16.22 3.44
CA VAL A 17 27.82 16.26 4.30
C VAL A 17 28.91 17.01 3.57
N HIS A 18 29.46 18.02 4.23
CA HIS A 18 30.62 18.77 3.78
C HIS A 18 31.79 18.39 4.68
N TYR A 19 32.92 18.00 4.08
CA TYR A 19 34.12 17.67 4.83
C TYR A 19 35.36 18.11 4.07
N THR A 20 36.41 18.44 4.80
CA THR A 20 37.73 18.70 4.23
C THR A 20 38.51 17.40 4.26
N ASP A 21 39.06 17.00 3.12
CA ASP A 21 39.89 15.80 3.07
C ASP A 21 41.33 16.08 3.54
N THR A 22 42.17 15.03 3.49
CA THR A 22 43.57 15.13 3.93
C THR A 22 44.42 16.05 3.05
N GLN A 23 43.91 16.51 1.91
CA GLN A 23 44.57 17.43 0.98
C GLN A 23 44.07 18.88 1.14
N ALA A 24 43.30 19.16 2.21
CA ALA A 24 42.65 20.44 2.46
C ALA A 24 41.59 20.83 1.40
N GLU A 25 41.10 19.88 0.60
CA GLU A 25 40.03 20.13 -0.37
C GLU A 25 38.65 19.96 0.27
N VAL A 26 37.74 20.89 0.02
CA VAL A 26 36.34 20.77 0.44
C VAL A 26 35.62 19.76 -0.47
N LYS A 27 35.20 18.64 0.11
CA LYS A 27 34.39 17.62 -0.55
C LYS A 27 32.95 17.68 -0.07
N ARG A 28 32.04 17.18 -0.91
CA ARG A 28 30.61 17.07 -0.63
C ARG A 28 30.13 15.65 -0.89
N GLN A 29 29.52 15.04 0.12
CA GLN A 29 28.79 13.78 -0.02
C GLN A 29 27.29 14.05 0.11
N ILE A 30 26.49 13.46 -0.78
CA ILE A 30 25.03 13.55 -0.74
C ILE A 30 24.49 12.14 -0.54
N LYS A 31 23.66 11.95 0.50
CA LYS A 31 22.90 10.72 0.73
C LYS A 31 21.41 11.03 0.65
N THR A 32 20.65 10.14 0.01
CA THR A 32 19.20 10.25 -0.11
C THR A 32 18.56 9.11 0.68
N TYR A 33 17.55 9.43 1.47
CA TYR A 33 16.76 8.50 2.26
C TYR A 33 15.28 8.66 1.90
N ARG A 34 14.51 7.59 2.06
CA ARG A 34 13.06 7.59 1.89
C ARG A 34 12.42 7.10 3.17
N LEU A 35 11.49 7.89 3.70
CA LEU A 35 10.63 7.50 4.80
C LEU A 35 9.24 7.23 4.22
N LEU A 36 8.70 6.05 4.47
CA LEU A 36 7.36 5.67 4.04
C LEU A 36 6.69 4.83 5.13
N PHE A 37 5.36 4.79 5.10
CA PHE A 37 4.57 3.89 5.93
C PHE A 37 4.30 2.59 5.19
N GLN A 38 4.47 1.45 5.86
CA GLN A 38 4.21 0.15 5.28
C GLN A 38 3.16 -0.59 6.10
N ASP A 39 2.21 -1.21 5.42
CA ASP A 39 1.16 -2.02 6.04
C ASP A 39 0.89 -3.30 5.24
N GLU A 40 0.34 -4.31 5.92
CA GLU A 40 -0.05 -5.58 5.32
C GLU A 40 -1.45 -5.98 5.78
N ILE A 41 -2.33 -6.22 4.82
CA ILE A 41 -3.74 -6.55 5.10
C ILE A 41 -4.17 -7.81 4.34
N SER A 42 -5.10 -8.54 4.95
CA SER A 42 -5.68 -9.75 4.36
C SER A 42 -7.20 -9.60 4.29
N VAL A 43 -7.76 -9.85 3.11
CA VAL A 43 -9.18 -9.62 2.83
C VAL A 43 -9.80 -10.87 2.20
N LYS A 44 -11.02 -11.22 2.61
CA LYS A 44 -11.76 -12.33 1.99
C LYS A 44 -12.33 -11.91 0.66
N LYS A 45 -12.43 -12.86 -0.26
CA LYS A 45 -13.17 -12.65 -1.51
C LYS A 45 -14.60 -12.22 -1.20
N GLY A 46 -15.09 -11.23 -1.94
CA GLY A 46 -16.43 -10.68 -1.77
C GLY A 46 -16.54 -9.56 -0.73
N GLU A 47 -15.57 -9.39 0.16
CA GLU A 47 -15.60 -8.33 1.17
C GLU A 47 -15.11 -6.97 0.64
N GLU A 48 -15.33 -5.92 1.43
CA GLU A 48 -14.81 -4.58 1.15
C GLU A 48 -13.33 -4.51 1.58
N LEU A 49 -12.46 -4.14 0.66
CA LEU A 49 -11.09 -3.75 0.97
C LEU A 49 -11.08 -2.24 1.24
N LYS A 50 -10.68 -1.84 2.45
CA LYS A 50 -10.44 -0.44 2.82
C LYS A 50 -8.94 -0.19 2.96
N LEU A 51 -8.39 0.63 2.08
CA LEU A 51 -7.03 1.13 2.19
C LEU A 51 -7.04 2.42 3.02
N ASP A 52 -6.59 2.36 4.28
CA ASP A 52 -6.54 3.52 5.19
C ASP A 52 -5.33 4.41 4.89
N VAL A 53 -5.40 5.07 3.74
CA VAL A 53 -4.25 5.77 3.14
C VAL A 53 -4.30 7.30 3.27
N GLN A 54 -5.38 7.86 3.81
CA GLN A 54 -5.52 9.30 4.07
C GLN A 54 -5.11 10.18 2.85
N LEU A 55 -5.87 10.07 1.76
CA LEU A 55 -5.59 10.67 0.45
C LEU A 55 -5.50 12.21 0.42
N SER A 56 -5.72 12.93 1.52
CA SER A 56 -5.59 14.39 1.57
C SER A 56 -4.20 14.86 1.13
N ASN A 57 -3.16 14.08 1.46
CA ASN A 57 -1.76 14.36 1.13
C ASN A 57 -1.28 13.61 -0.13
N ALA A 58 -2.12 12.73 -0.69
CA ALA A 58 -1.76 11.94 -1.86
C ALA A 58 -2.13 12.65 -3.16
N TYR A 59 -1.41 12.29 -4.23
CA TYR A 59 -1.75 12.66 -5.60
C TYR A 59 -2.30 11.48 -6.39
N LYS A 60 -1.78 10.27 -6.19
CA LYS A 60 -2.21 9.07 -6.91
C LYS A 60 -2.02 7.80 -6.08
N VAL A 61 -2.85 6.80 -6.37
CA VAL A 61 -2.71 5.43 -5.88
C VAL A 61 -2.45 4.53 -7.08
N VAL A 62 -1.35 3.79 -7.00
CA VAL A 62 -0.93 2.82 -8.00
C VAL A 62 -1.04 1.43 -7.41
N HIS A 63 -1.55 0.49 -8.20
CA HIS A 63 -1.65 -0.92 -7.83
C HIS A 63 -0.73 -1.77 -8.70
N TRP A 64 0.12 -2.53 -8.04
CA TRP A 64 0.93 -3.60 -8.59
C TRP A 64 0.23 -4.91 -8.29
N THR A 65 -0.13 -5.67 -9.32
CA THR A 65 -0.76 -6.99 -9.12
C THR A 65 0.19 -7.93 -8.39
N LYS A 66 -0.32 -8.97 -7.73
CA LYS A 66 0.49 -9.95 -6.99
C LYS A 66 1.69 -10.53 -7.76
N ARG A 67 1.61 -10.60 -9.10
CA ARG A 67 2.71 -11.09 -9.95
C ARG A 67 3.76 -10.03 -10.26
N GLY A 68 3.52 -8.77 -9.88
CA GLY A 68 4.40 -7.62 -10.12
C GLY A 68 4.50 -7.19 -11.58
N THR A 69 3.78 -7.86 -12.48
CA THR A 69 3.90 -7.68 -13.94
C THR A 69 3.07 -6.53 -14.48
N GLU A 70 2.01 -6.15 -13.77
CA GLU A 70 1.08 -5.10 -14.21
C GLU A 70 0.99 -4.02 -13.14
N ARG A 71 1.18 -2.78 -13.62
CA ARG A 71 1.03 -1.54 -12.85
C ARG A 71 -0.16 -0.79 -13.43
N LYS A 72 -1.17 -0.52 -12.60
CA LYS A 72 -2.29 0.35 -12.97
C LYS A 72 -2.45 1.48 -11.97
N GLU A 73 -3.03 2.58 -12.43
CA GLU A 73 -3.47 3.65 -11.55
C GLU A 73 -4.91 3.35 -11.14
N ASP A 74 -5.18 3.24 -9.85
CA ASP A 74 -6.54 2.98 -9.34
C ASP A 74 -7.25 4.29 -8.94
N TRP A 75 -6.47 5.32 -8.61
CA TRP A 75 -6.98 6.65 -8.29
C TRP A 75 -5.94 7.74 -8.58
N ASN A 76 -6.38 8.92 -9.01
CA ASN A 76 -5.60 10.16 -8.85
C ASN A 76 -6.46 11.37 -8.52
N LYS A 77 -5.83 12.40 -7.96
CA LYS A 77 -6.50 13.62 -7.48
C LYS A 77 -7.24 14.39 -8.57
N SER A 78 -6.81 14.28 -9.83
CA SER A 78 -7.38 15.02 -10.96
C SER A 78 -8.58 14.32 -11.60
N HIS A 79 -8.67 12.99 -11.52
CA HIS A 79 -9.67 12.20 -12.24
C HIS A 79 -10.47 11.24 -11.36
N GLY A 80 -10.14 11.14 -10.07
CA GLY A 80 -10.78 10.22 -9.16
C GLY A 80 -10.42 8.76 -9.43
N VAL A 81 -11.36 7.86 -9.14
CA VAL A 81 -11.21 6.40 -9.23
C VAL A 81 -11.30 5.90 -10.67
N ARG A 82 -10.66 4.75 -10.97
CA ARG A 82 -10.65 4.14 -12.32
C ARG A 82 -11.60 2.98 -12.53
N SER A 83 -12.34 2.58 -11.50
CA SER A 83 -13.30 1.46 -11.56
C SER A 83 -14.56 1.79 -10.79
N ASP A 84 -15.71 1.34 -11.28
CA ASP A 84 -17.00 1.47 -10.60
C ASP A 84 -17.07 0.68 -9.29
N ARG A 85 -16.19 -0.30 -9.10
CA ARG A 85 -16.04 -1.00 -7.82
C ARG A 85 -15.32 -0.16 -6.76
N MET A 86 -14.70 0.95 -7.15
CA MET A 86 -13.89 1.78 -6.28
C MET A 86 -14.64 3.04 -5.86
N THR A 87 -14.46 3.44 -4.62
CA THR A 87 -14.99 4.71 -4.10
C THR A 87 -14.00 5.35 -3.14
N ILE A 88 -14.09 6.68 -3.01
CA ILE A 88 -13.38 7.39 -1.94
C ILE A 88 -14.39 7.71 -0.84
N ARG A 89 -14.12 7.23 0.38
CA ARG A 89 -14.92 7.53 1.57
C ARG A 89 -13.99 7.85 2.72
N ASP A 90 -14.24 8.95 3.43
CA ASP A 90 -13.45 9.41 4.58
C ASP A 90 -11.95 9.52 4.27
N GLY A 91 -11.61 9.98 3.07
CA GLY A 91 -10.22 10.12 2.62
C GLY A 91 -9.51 8.80 2.30
N ASN A 92 -10.23 7.70 2.19
CA ASN A 92 -9.66 6.37 1.95
C ASN A 92 -10.16 5.76 0.64
N LEU A 93 -9.31 4.97 -0.02
CA LEU A 93 -9.68 4.20 -1.20
C LEU A 93 -10.35 2.90 -0.76
N ILE A 94 -11.58 2.71 -1.20
CA ILE A 94 -12.38 1.51 -0.93
C ILE A 94 -12.55 0.74 -2.23
N ILE A 95 -12.30 -0.57 -2.19
CA ILE A 95 -12.58 -1.50 -3.28
C ILE A 95 -13.66 -2.47 -2.83
N ASN A 96 -14.82 -2.39 -3.47
CA ASN A 96 -15.96 -3.26 -3.19
C ASN A 96 -15.81 -4.62 -3.88
N ASN A 97 -16.35 -5.66 -3.25
CA ASN A 97 -16.36 -7.03 -3.77
C ASN A 97 -14.95 -7.48 -4.17
N PHE A 98 -14.07 -7.60 -3.17
CA PHE A 98 -12.66 -7.93 -3.35
C PHE A 98 -12.48 -9.26 -4.11
N THR A 99 -11.55 -9.26 -5.07
CA THR A 99 -11.21 -10.43 -5.88
C THR A 99 -9.72 -10.70 -5.86
N ALA A 100 -9.31 -11.88 -6.35
CA ALA A 100 -7.89 -12.24 -6.42
C ALA A 100 -7.05 -11.28 -7.28
N THR A 101 -7.65 -10.56 -8.24
CA THR A 101 -6.95 -9.57 -9.06
C THR A 101 -6.68 -8.26 -8.33
N ASP A 102 -7.39 -8.01 -7.24
CA ASP A 102 -7.19 -6.83 -6.38
C ASP A 102 -6.04 -7.08 -5.38
N ALA A 103 -5.63 -8.34 -5.16
CA ALA A 103 -4.44 -8.64 -4.36
C ALA A 103 -3.16 -8.12 -5.03
N GLY A 104 -2.23 -7.60 -4.22
CA GLY A 104 -1.02 -6.97 -4.71
C GLY A 104 -0.53 -5.84 -3.80
N THR A 105 0.37 -5.01 -4.31
CA THR A 105 0.94 -3.88 -3.57
C THR A 105 0.34 -2.57 -4.07
N TYR A 106 -0.17 -1.77 -3.14
CA TYR A 106 -0.70 -0.43 -3.40
C TYR A 106 0.31 0.60 -2.93
N GLU A 107 0.72 1.48 -3.83
CA GLU A 107 1.61 2.61 -3.55
C GLU A 107 0.83 3.90 -3.61
N VAL A 108 0.87 4.66 -2.51
CA VAL A 108 0.29 5.99 -2.42
C VAL A 108 1.40 7.01 -2.61
N LEU A 109 1.26 7.82 -3.65
CA LEU A 109 2.32 8.68 -4.15
C LEU A 109 1.90 10.14 -4.01
N ASP A 110 2.85 11.01 -3.67
CA ASP A 110 2.67 12.46 -3.69
C ASP A 110 2.75 13.03 -5.13
N THR A 111 2.70 14.36 -5.23
CA THR A 111 2.78 15.09 -6.51
C THR A 111 4.13 14.96 -7.19
N GLU A 112 5.20 14.70 -6.45
CA GLU A 112 6.56 14.48 -6.98
C GLU A 112 6.80 13.02 -7.37
N GLY A 113 5.87 12.13 -7.03
CA GLY A 113 5.96 10.69 -7.27
C GLY A 113 6.77 9.94 -6.22
N GLU A 114 7.01 10.53 -5.05
CA GLU A 114 7.58 9.83 -3.90
C GLU A 114 6.50 9.01 -3.19
N ILE A 115 6.88 7.82 -2.70
CA ILE A 115 5.97 6.89 -2.03
C ILE A 115 5.79 7.35 -0.59
N LEU A 116 4.55 7.65 -0.23
CA LEU A 116 4.15 7.99 1.14
C LEU A 116 3.75 6.74 1.93
N ILE A 117 2.97 5.86 1.30
CA ILE A 117 2.44 4.64 1.90
C ILE A 117 2.56 3.48 0.91
N MET A 118 2.90 2.31 1.43
CA MET A 118 2.91 1.04 0.70
C MET A 118 2.08 0.02 1.47
N VAL A 119 0.99 -0.47 0.86
CA VAL A 119 0.11 -1.47 1.47
C VAL A 119 0.16 -2.76 0.66
N THR A 120 0.56 -3.87 1.27
CA THR A 120 0.51 -5.18 0.64
C THR A 120 -0.81 -5.87 1.01
N VAL A 121 -1.60 -6.20 0.00
CA VAL A 121 -2.91 -6.84 0.16
C VAL A 121 -2.84 -8.29 -0.28
N THR A 122 -3.28 -9.18 0.61
CA THR A 122 -3.37 -10.61 0.35
C THR A 122 -4.81 -11.10 0.44
N GLU A 123 -5.11 -12.17 -0.29
CA GLU A 123 -6.36 -12.90 -0.10
C GLU A 123 -6.28 -13.74 1.17
N SER A 124 -7.21 -13.55 2.09
CA SER A 124 -7.30 -14.40 3.28
C SER A 124 -7.88 -15.77 2.90
N LYS A 125 -7.31 -16.84 3.43
CA LYS A 125 -7.83 -18.19 3.22
C LYS A 125 -9.05 -18.41 4.12
N ASP A 126 -10.17 -18.86 3.55
CA ASP A 126 -11.23 -19.44 4.37
C ASP A 126 -10.72 -20.72 5.05
N LYS A 127 -11.08 -20.90 6.32
CA LYS A 127 -10.92 -22.21 6.97
C LYS A 127 -11.88 -23.17 6.27
N ILE A 128 -11.34 -24.06 5.45
CA ILE A 128 -12.11 -25.20 4.94
C ILE A 128 -12.45 -26.07 6.15
N ASN A 129 -13.68 -25.96 6.66
CA ASN A 129 -14.21 -26.96 7.57
C ASN A 129 -14.47 -28.21 6.74
N TYR A 130 -13.55 -29.18 6.82
CA TYR A 130 -13.85 -30.55 6.45
C TYR A 130 -14.91 -31.06 7.42
N PHE A 131 -16.19 -30.84 7.12
CA PHE A 131 -17.26 -31.58 7.78
C PHE A 131 -17.18 -33.02 7.24
N ASN A 132 -16.94 -33.97 8.16
CA ASN A 132 -16.99 -35.40 7.91
C ASN A 132 -18.41 -35.79 7.50
N ASP A 133 -18.64 -36.02 6.21
CA ASP A 133 -19.89 -36.59 5.67
C ASP A 133 -19.91 -38.14 5.69
N ASP A 134 -19.02 -38.80 6.44
CA ASP A 134 -18.92 -40.26 6.51
C ASP A 134 -19.50 -40.88 7.81
N ILE A 135 -20.59 -40.32 8.35
CA ILE A 135 -21.42 -41.06 9.33
C ILE A 135 -22.86 -41.05 8.87
N GLN A 136 -23.18 -41.79 7.81
CA GLN A 136 -24.37 -42.65 7.72
C GLN A 136 -24.15 -43.69 6.61
N GLN A 137 -23.94 -44.96 6.97
CA GLN A 137 -24.57 -46.08 6.25
C GLN A 137 -24.64 -47.33 7.14
N HIS A 138 -25.85 -47.54 7.64
CA HIS A 138 -26.53 -48.80 7.97
C HIS A 138 -25.90 -49.79 8.97
N SER A 139 -26.48 -49.72 10.18
CA SER A 139 -26.90 -50.90 10.92
C SER A 139 -27.84 -51.77 10.06
N LYS A 140 -27.46 -53.03 9.83
CA LYS A 140 -28.37 -54.18 9.84
C LYS A 140 -27.61 -55.48 10.06
#